data_AF-A0A8C6Z382-F1
#
_entry.id   AF-A0A8C6Z382-F1
#
_cell.length_a   1.000
_cell.length_b   1.000
_cell.length_c   1.000
_cell.angle_alpha   90.00
_cell.angle_beta   90.00
_cell.angle_gamma   90.00
#
_symmetry.space_group_name_H-M   'P 1'
#
loop_
_entity.id
_entity.type
_entity.pdbx_description
1 polymer ?
#
loop_
_entity_poly.entity_id
_entity_poly.type
_entity_poly.pdbx_seq_one_letter_code
_entity_poly.pdbx_strand_id
1 'polypeptide(L)'
;MDVTISELLELFLQSPLVTWVKTFGPLGSESEDRLGVYMELVDGVFLNKIMLQIDPRPTNQRVNKHVNNDIYLRVQNLTILVRSIKTYYQEVLQQLIVMNLPNVLMIGKDPLSGKSMDEIKKLLLLVLGCAVQCERKEEFIERIKQLDIETQAAIVAHIQEVGFTRCCFR
;
A
#
# COMPACT_ATOMS: atom_id res chain seq x y z
N MET A 1 17.68 -12.70 -20.08
CA MET A 1 16.73 -13.69 -19.53
C MET A 1 15.51 -12.87 -19.19
N ASP A 2 14.46 -12.94 -20.01
CA ASP A 2 13.23 -12.18 -19.77
C ASP A 2 12.57 -12.77 -18.53
N VAL A 3 12.52 -11.98 -17.46
CA VAL A 3 11.81 -12.35 -16.23
C VAL A 3 10.33 -12.50 -16.59
N THR A 4 9.76 -13.66 -16.30
CA THR A 4 8.34 -13.91 -16.58
C THR A 4 7.46 -13.10 -15.62
N ILE A 5 6.25 -12.75 -16.04
CA ILE A 5 5.29 -12.00 -15.17
C ILE A 5 5.05 -12.76 -13.85
N SER A 6 5.07 -14.09 -13.88
CA SER A 6 4.91 -14.92 -12.68
C SER A 6 6.06 -14.75 -11.69
N GLU A 7 7.32 -14.69 -12.17
CA GLU A 7 8.48 -14.45 -11.31
C GLU A 7 8.47 -13.03 -10.74
N LEU A 8 8.10 -12.04 -11.55
CA LEU A 8 7.98 -10.66 -11.10
C LEU A 8 6.90 -10.51 -10.01
N LEU A 9 5.76 -11.19 -10.19
CA LEU A 9 4.69 -11.25 -9.21
C LEU A 9 5.15 -11.89 -7.91
N GLU A 10 5.89 -12.99 -8.00
CA GLU A 10 6.44 -13.68 -6.83
C GLU A 10 7.39 -12.79 -6.03
N LEU A 11 8.35 -12.14 -6.71
CA LEU A 11 9.27 -11.19 -6.08
C LEU A 11 8.52 -10.01 -5.43
N PHE A 12 7.47 -9.51 -6.09
CA PHE A 12 6.64 -8.44 -5.55
C PHE A 12 5.88 -8.88 -4.29
N LEU A 13 5.27 -10.07 -4.30
CA LEU A 13 4.47 -10.58 -3.18
C LEU A 13 5.29 -11.04 -1.96
N GLN A 14 6.57 -11.34 -2.18
CA GLN A 14 7.57 -11.59 -1.14
C GLN A 14 8.22 -10.29 -0.62
N SER A 15 7.89 -9.14 -1.22
CA SER A 15 8.49 -7.88 -0.78
C SER A 15 8.11 -7.53 0.66
N PRO A 16 9.01 -6.87 1.41
CA PRO A 16 8.78 -6.45 2.80
C PRO A 16 7.49 -5.65 2.98
N LEU A 17 7.13 -4.83 1.98
CA LEU A 17 5.92 -4.01 1.98
C LEU A 17 4.66 -4.88 1.90
N VAL A 18 4.64 -5.89 1.03
CA VAL A 18 3.49 -6.80 0.92
C VAL A 18 3.39 -7.69 2.17
N THR A 19 4.51 -8.16 2.71
CA THR A 19 4.56 -8.90 3.98
C THR A 19 3.98 -8.09 5.12
N TRP A 20 4.32 -6.80 5.22
CA TRP A 20 3.70 -5.89 6.19
C TRP A 20 2.19 -5.73 5.97
N VAL A 21 1.74 -5.54 4.73
CA VAL A 21 0.31 -5.42 4.40
C VAL A 21 -0.47 -6.69 4.78
N LYS A 22 0.12 -7.88 4.62
CA LYS A 22 -0.48 -9.16 5.04
C LYS A 22 -0.73 -9.24 6.55
N THR A 23 -0.08 -8.42 7.39
CA THR A 23 -0.34 -8.40 8.84
C THR A 23 -1.72 -7.84 9.23
N PHE A 24 -2.40 -7.12 8.32
CA PHE A 24 -3.71 -6.51 8.59
C PHE A 24 -4.90 -7.45 8.37
N GLY A 25 -4.66 -8.64 7.83
CA GLY A 25 -5.69 -9.64 7.59
C GLY A 25 -5.32 -10.56 6.43
N PRO A 26 -6.09 -11.65 6.25
CA PRO A 26 -5.88 -12.56 5.14
C PRO A 26 -6.08 -11.81 3.81
N LEU A 27 -5.08 -11.94 2.93
CA LEU A 27 -5.16 -11.55 1.53
C LEU A 27 -5.37 -12.83 0.71
N GLY A 28 -6.43 -12.86 -0.11
CA GLY A 28 -6.84 -14.04 -0.87
C GLY A 28 -7.69 -15.05 -0.10
N SER A 29 -8.35 -15.96 -0.83
CA SER A 29 -9.00 -17.15 -0.28
C SER A 29 -7.96 -18.23 0.09
N GLU A 30 -8.36 -19.27 0.83
CA GLU A 30 -7.48 -20.37 1.30
C GLU A 30 -6.66 -21.07 0.20
N SER A 31 -6.99 -20.86 -1.07
CA SER A 31 -6.14 -21.19 -2.22
C SER A 31 -5.14 -20.05 -2.48
N GLU A 32 -3.85 -20.31 -2.32
CA GLU A 32 -2.72 -19.40 -2.58
C GLU A 32 -2.57 -18.97 -4.06
N ASP A 33 -3.64 -18.49 -4.70
CA ASP A 33 -3.55 -17.88 -6.01
C ASP A 33 -2.86 -16.52 -5.87
N ARG A 34 -1.57 -16.52 -6.20
CA ARG A 34 -0.69 -15.33 -6.21
C ARG A 34 -1.31 -14.19 -7.01
N LEU A 35 -1.97 -14.51 -8.12
CA LEU A 35 -2.62 -13.51 -8.97
C LEU A 35 -3.79 -12.86 -8.22
N GLY A 36 -4.64 -13.65 -7.56
CA GLY A 36 -5.71 -13.17 -6.70
C GLY A 36 -5.20 -12.25 -5.59
N VAL A 37 -4.16 -12.65 -4.86
CA VAL A 37 -3.55 -11.84 -3.79
C VAL A 37 -3.07 -10.48 -4.32
N TYR A 38 -2.41 -10.47 -5.48
CA TYR A 38 -1.97 -9.23 -6.10
C TYR A 38 -3.14 -8.36 -6.58
N MET A 39 -4.16 -8.97 -7.18
CA MET A 39 -5.34 -8.24 -7.66
C MET A 39 -6.12 -7.59 -6.50
N GLU A 40 -6.18 -8.20 -5.32
CA GLU A 40 -6.79 -7.57 -4.13
C GLU A 40 -6.08 -6.28 -3.70
N LEU A 41 -4.75 -6.23 -3.84
CA LEU A 41 -3.96 -5.01 -3.59
C LEU A 41 -4.25 -3.95 -4.65
N VAL A 42 -4.23 -4.36 -5.92
CA VAL A 42 -4.42 -3.52 -7.10
C VAL A 42 -5.82 -2.93 -7.16
N ASP A 43 -6.84 -3.68 -6.75
CA ASP A 43 -8.24 -3.22 -6.71
C ASP A 43 -8.47 -2.14 -5.64
N GLY A 44 -7.49 -1.91 -4.76
CA GLY A 44 -7.47 -0.83 -3.78
C GLY A 44 -8.44 -1.02 -2.62
N VAL A 45 -9.25 -2.09 -2.60
CA VAL A 45 -10.24 -2.34 -1.55
C VAL A 45 -9.55 -2.58 -0.21
N PHE A 46 -8.57 -3.49 -0.20
CA PHE A 46 -7.82 -3.83 1.01
C PHE A 46 -7.00 -2.64 1.53
N LEU A 47 -6.32 -1.92 0.63
CA LEU A 47 -5.52 -0.76 0.99
C LEU A 47 -6.36 0.39 1.56
N ASN A 48 -7.56 0.64 1.01
CA ASN A 48 -8.48 1.62 1.60
C ASN A 48 -8.95 1.19 3.00
N LYS A 49 -9.14 -0.11 3.25
CA LYS A 49 -9.47 -0.62 4.59
C LYS A 49 -8.33 -0.37 5.59
N ILE A 50 -7.08 -0.55 5.18
CA ILE A 50 -5.92 -0.19 6.02
C ILE A 50 -5.89 1.31 6.26
N MET A 51 -6.09 2.14 5.24
CA MET A 51 -6.10 3.59 5.39
C MET A 51 -7.17 4.06 6.38
N LEU A 52 -8.35 3.43 6.39
CA LEU A 52 -9.41 3.72 7.36
C LEU A 52 -9.03 3.31 8.80
N GLN A 53 -8.20 2.28 8.98
CA GLN A 53 -7.62 1.95 10.28
C GLN A 53 -6.55 2.95 10.71
N ILE A 54 -5.84 3.58 9.79
CA ILE A 54 -4.84 4.60 10.10
C ILE A 54 -5.53 5.93 10.42
N ASP A 55 -6.47 6.34 9.57
CA ASP A 55 -7.25 7.56 9.66
C ASP A 55 -8.75 7.24 9.68
N PRO A 56 -9.38 7.19 10.87
CA PRO A 56 -10.80 6.86 11.00
C PRO A 56 -11.72 8.01 10.59
N ARG A 57 -11.19 9.16 10.14
CA ARG A 57 -12.01 10.29 9.71
C ARG A 57 -12.94 9.86 8.57
N PRO A 58 -14.23 10.21 8.62
CA PRO A 58 -15.19 9.79 7.62
C PRO A 58 -14.83 10.36 6.25
N THR A 59 -14.51 9.49 5.30
CA THR A 59 -14.43 9.88 3.90
C THR A 59 -15.84 9.83 3.31
N ASN A 60 -16.29 10.91 2.67
CA ASN A 60 -17.59 10.92 1.96
C ASN A 60 -17.61 10.00 0.72
N GLN A 61 -16.51 9.29 0.44
CA GLN A 61 -16.35 8.45 -0.74
C GLN A 61 -16.43 6.97 -0.35
N ARG A 62 -17.38 6.25 -0.96
CA ARG A 62 -17.55 4.80 -0.75
C ARG A 62 -16.62 4.01 -1.68
N VAL A 63 -15.89 3.06 -1.10
CA VAL A 63 -15.04 2.11 -1.82
C VAL A 63 -15.91 1.00 -2.42
N ASN A 64 -15.68 0.67 -3.68
CA ASN A 64 -16.36 -0.42 -4.37
C ASN A 64 -15.75 -1.75 -3.94
N LYS A 65 -16.50 -2.58 -3.22
CA LYS A 65 -16.02 -3.88 -2.73
C LYS A 65 -15.95 -4.98 -3.80
N HIS A 66 -16.75 -4.85 -4.85
CA HIS A 66 -16.85 -5.83 -5.94
C HIS A 66 -16.35 -5.19 -7.24
N VAL A 67 -15.04 -5.17 -7.42
CA VAL A 67 -14.40 -4.57 -8.60
C VAL A 67 -14.58 -5.46 -9.83
N ASN A 68 -14.57 -6.79 -9.68
CA ASN A 68 -14.79 -7.75 -10.77
C ASN A 68 -13.90 -7.48 -12.01
N ASN A 69 -12.66 -7.06 -11.79
CA ASN A 69 -11.70 -6.64 -12.82
C ASN A 69 -12.15 -5.45 -13.69
N ASP A 70 -13.12 -4.65 -13.22
CA ASP A 70 -13.53 -3.41 -13.88
C ASP A 70 -12.50 -2.29 -13.67
N ILE A 71 -11.97 -1.79 -14.78
CA ILE A 71 -10.94 -0.76 -14.82
C ILE A 71 -11.41 0.52 -14.13
N TYR A 72 -12.65 0.94 -14.37
CA TYR A 72 -13.18 2.19 -13.82
C TYR A 72 -13.36 2.10 -12.30
N LEU A 73 -13.92 0.99 -11.80
CA LEU A 73 -14.08 0.77 -10.36
C LEU A 73 -12.74 0.69 -9.64
N ARG A 74 -11.74 0.02 -10.23
CA ARG A 74 -10.36 -0.02 -9.70
C ARG A 74 -9.76 1.37 -9.62
N VAL A 75 -9.79 2.12 -10.73
CA VAL A 75 -9.27 3.50 -10.80
C VAL A 75 -9.96 4.37 -9.76
N GLN A 76 -11.28 4.23 -9.58
CA GLN A 76 -12.04 4.96 -8.58
C GLN A 76 -11.55 4.63 -7.16
N ASN A 77 -11.42 3.36 -6.81
CA ASN A 77 -10.94 2.93 -5.50
C ASN A 77 -9.52 3.45 -5.21
N LEU A 78 -8.62 3.34 -6.18
CA LEU A 78 -7.25 3.85 -6.06
C LEU A 78 -7.21 5.37 -5.96
N THR A 79 -8.09 6.07 -6.68
CA THR A 79 -8.22 7.54 -6.60
C THR A 79 -8.66 7.97 -5.20
N ILE A 80 -9.63 7.25 -4.61
CA ILE A 80 -10.06 7.49 -3.22
C ILE A 80 -8.89 7.32 -2.26
N LEU A 81 -8.12 6.24 -2.42
CA LEU A 81 -6.95 5.95 -1.59
C LEU A 81 -5.90 7.06 -1.69
N VAL A 82 -5.50 7.44 -2.91
CA VAL A 82 -4.49 8.50 -3.13
C VAL A 82 -4.93 9.83 -2.54
N ARG A 83 -6.22 10.18 -2.66
CA ARG A 83 -6.77 11.38 -2.03
C ARG A 83 -6.70 11.29 -0.52
N SER A 84 -7.14 10.17 0.07
CA SER A 84 -7.10 9.95 1.52
C SER A 84 -5.68 10.09 2.07
N ILE A 85 -4.70 9.46 1.41
CA ILE A 85 -3.28 9.57 1.75
C ILE A 85 -2.84 11.04 1.68
N LYS A 86 -3.09 11.71 0.55
CA LYS A 86 -2.67 13.11 0.35
C LYS A 86 -3.26 14.03 1.42
N THR A 87 -4.56 13.90 1.68
CA THR A 87 -5.26 14.65 2.73
C THR A 87 -4.66 14.36 4.11
N TYR A 88 -4.33 13.10 4.42
CA TYR A 88 -3.68 12.75 5.68
C TYR A 88 -2.30 13.42 5.85
N TYR A 89 -1.45 13.34 4.82
CA TYR A 89 -0.14 14.00 4.83
C TYR A 89 -0.26 15.51 5.00
N GLN A 90 -1.19 16.15 4.29
CA GLN A 90 -1.31 17.61 4.29
C GLN A 90 -2.00 18.15 5.55
N GLU A 91 -3.08 17.52 6.01
CA GLU A 91 -3.91 18.06 7.09
C GLU A 91 -3.53 17.52 8.48
N VAL A 92 -3.09 16.25 8.56
CA VAL A 92 -2.77 15.60 9.84
C VAL A 92 -1.28 15.68 10.11
N LEU A 93 -0.46 15.20 9.17
CA LEU A 93 0.99 15.21 9.35
C LEU A 93 1.61 16.58 9.09
N GLN A 94 0.89 17.49 8.43
CA GLN A 94 1.38 18.80 8.00
C GLN A 94 2.69 18.71 7.18
N GLN A 95 2.79 17.67 6.35
CA GLN A 95 3.95 17.36 5.52
C GLN A 95 3.59 17.39 4.02
N LEU A 96 4.55 17.83 3.20
CA LEU A 96 4.44 17.78 1.75
C LEU A 96 4.98 16.44 1.23
N ILE A 97 4.20 15.77 0.39
CA ILE A 97 4.67 14.60 -0.35
C ILE A 97 5.61 15.09 -1.45
N VAL A 98 6.92 14.88 -1.27
CA VAL A 98 7.96 15.34 -2.21
C VAL A 98 8.13 14.38 -3.39
N MET A 99 7.69 13.13 -3.24
CA MET A 99 7.69 12.15 -4.32
C MET A 99 6.48 12.31 -5.27
N ASN A 100 6.60 11.78 -6.48
CA ASN A 100 5.48 11.72 -7.41
C ASN A 100 4.36 10.83 -6.86
N LEU A 101 3.13 11.34 -6.89
CA LEU A 101 1.94 10.56 -6.54
C LEU A 101 1.75 9.41 -7.53
N PRO A 102 1.26 8.26 -7.05
CA PRO A 102 1.12 7.07 -7.87
C PRO A 102 0.07 7.26 -8.97
N ASN A 103 0.39 6.79 -10.18
CA ASN A 103 -0.46 6.91 -11.35
C ASN A 103 -1.55 5.83 -11.37
N VAL A 104 -2.70 6.14 -10.77
CA VAL A 104 -3.85 5.23 -10.67
C VAL A 104 -4.42 4.79 -12.02
N LEU A 105 -4.28 5.60 -13.08
CA LEU A 105 -4.74 5.23 -14.42
C LEU A 105 -3.86 4.15 -15.05
N MET A 106 -2.56 4.17 -14.76
CA MET A 106 -1.62 3.16 -15.23
C MET A 106 -1.94 1.80 -14.58
N ILE A 107 -2.06 1.79 -13.25
CA ILE A 107 -2.47 0.62 -12.47
C ILE A 107 -3.82 0.09 -12.96
N GLY A 108 -4.77 0.98 -13.20
CA GLY A 108 -6.10 0.66 -13.67
C GLY A 108 -6.10 -0.14 -14.97
N LYS A 109 -5.38 0.36 -15.97
CA LYS A 109 -5.40 -0.14 -17.35
C LYS A 109 -4.57 -1.40 -17.55
N ASP A 110 -3.40 -1.48 -16.93
CA ASP A 110 -2.48 -2.60 -17.11
C ASP A 110 -1.82 -2.98 -15.79
N PRO A 111 -2.57 -3.66 -14.89
CA PRO A 111 -2.12 -3.94 -13.54
C PRO A 111 -0.93 -4.90 -13.48
N LEU A 112 -0.71 -5.73 -14.50
CA LEU A 112 0.36 -6.75 -14.52
C LEU A 112 1.66 -6.26 -15.16
N SER A 113 1.70 -5.02 -15.66
CA SER A 113 2.95 -4.44 -16.12
C SER A 113 3.90 -4.11 -14.97
N GLY A 114 5.21 -4.24 -15.20
CA GLY A 114 6.22 -3.84 -14.21
C GLY A 114 6.10 -2.38 -13.78
N LYS A 115 5.69 -1.49 -14.70
CA LYS A 115 5.43 -0.08 -14.36
C LYS A 115 4.28 0.07 -13.37
N SER A 116 3.18 -0.67 -13.54
CA SER A 116 2.08 -0.65 -12.58
C SER A 116 2.48 -1.23 -11.23
N MET A 117 3.32 -2.27 -11.20
CA MET A 117 3.86 -2.81 -9.94
C MET A 117 4.69 -1.77 -9.20
N ASP A 118 5.49 -0.96 -9.90
CA ASP A 118 6.22 0.16 -9.30
C ASP A 118 5.26 1.22 -8.73
N GLU A 119 4.17 1.53 -9.43
CA GLU A 119 3.14 2.46 -8.93
C GLU A 119 2.40 1.90 -7.70
N ILE A 120 2.12 0.60 -7.64
CA ILE A 120 1.59 -0.04 -6.42
C ILE A 120 2.62 0.02 -5.30
N LYS A 121 3.90 -0.24 -5.58
CA LYS A 121 4.96 -0.14 -4.56
C LYS A 121 5.00 1.26 -3.93
N LYS A 122 4.85 2.31 -4.73
CA LYS A 122 4.71 3.70 -4.24
C LYS A 122 3.48 3.88 -3.36
N LEU A 123 2.33 3.31 -3.73
CA LEU A 123 1.13 3.32 -2.88
C LEU A 123 1.39 2.66 -1.53
N LEU A 124 2.00 1.47 -1.52
CA LEU A 124 2.32 0.76 -0.28
C LEU A 124 3.26 1.55 0.62
N LEU A 125 4.28 2.19 0.04
CA LEU A 125 5.21 3.06 0.77
C LEU A 125 4.50 4.25 1.41
N LEU A 126 3.58 4.89 0.69
CA LEU A 126 2.81 6.02 1.23
C LEU A 126 1.88 5.58 2.36
N VAL A 127 1.20 4.43 2.22
CA VAL A 127 0.34 3.88 3.29
C VAL A 127 1.16 3.50 4.52
N LEU A 128 2.33 2.88 4.34
CA LEU A 128 3.28 2.61 5.42
C LEU A 128 3.71 3.90 6.11
N GLY A 129 4.05 4.93 5.34
CA GLY A 129 4.43 6.24 5.87
C GLY A 129 3.31 6.91 6.68
N CYS A 130 2.04 6.73 6.30
CA CYS A 130 0.91 7.12 7.14
C CYS A 130 0.84 6.28 8.43
N ALA A 131 1.00 4.96 8.33
CA ALA A 131 0.88 4.04 9.48
C ALA A 131 1.94 4.30 10.56
N VAL A 132 3.20 4.54 10.18
CA VAL A 132 4.28 4.76 11.16
C VAL A 132 4.31 6.18 11.73
N GLN A 133 3.62 7.13 11.10
CA GLN A 133 3.52 8.53 11.55
C GLN A 133 2.17 8.88 12.18
N CYS A 134 1.23 7.94 12.25
CA CYS A 134 -0.07 8.20 12.86
C CYS A 134 -0.02 8.27 14.39
N GLU A 135 -1.10 8.77 15.01
CA GLU A 135 -1.21 8.84 16.47
C GLU A 135 -1.07 7.46 17.12
N ARG A 136 -1.59 6.41 16.47
CA ARG A 136 -1.51 5.01 16.93
C ARG A 136 -0.31 4.26 16.35
N LYS A 137 0.78 4.97 15.99
CA LYS A 137 1.97 4.36 15.35
C LYS A 137 2.53 3.17 16.13
N GLU A 138 2.43 3.16 17.45
CA GLU A 138 2.91 2.06 18.30
C GLU A 138 2.28 0.72 17.91
N GLU A 139 0.97 0.68 17.65
CA GLU A 139 0.28 -0.55 17.21
C GLU A 139 0.77 -1.06 15.85
N PHE A 140 1.17 -0.15 14.96
CA PHE A 140 1.68 -0.49 13.64
C PHE A 140 3.16 -0.88 13.70
N ILE A 141 3.94 -0.24 14.57
CA ILE A 141 5.35 -0.56 14.83
C ILE A 141 5.45 -1.94 15.49
N GLU A 142 4.58 -2.27 16.46
CA GLU A 142 4.56 -3.60 17.06
C GLU A 142 4.26 -4.69 16.02
N ARG A 143 3.35 -4.45 15.07
CA ARG A 143 3.14 -5.36 13.93
C ARG A 143 4.39 -5.52 13.08
N ILE A 144 5.14 -4.44 12.83
CA ILE A 144 6.42 -4.51 12.10
C ILE A 144 7.45 -5.33 12.89
N LYS A 145 7.55 -5.14 14.22
CA LYS A 145 8.48 -5.88 15.09
C LYS A 145 8.20 -7.38 15.18
N GLN A 146 6.98 -7.81 14.88
CA GLN A 146 6.61 -9.23 14.82
C GLN A 146 7.06 -9.91 13.51
N LEU A 147 7.50 -9.15 12.51
CA LEU A 147 8.04 -9.68 11.26
C LEU A 147 9.49 -10.14 11.43
N ASP A 148 10.01 -10.92 10.48
CA ASP A 148 11.40 -11.34 10.49
C ASP A 148 12.37 -10.15 10.46
N ILE A 149 13.55 -10.32 11.07
CA ILE A 149 14.58 -9.27 11.22
C ILE A 149 14.96 -8.67 9.86
N GLU A 150 15.07 -9.50 8.82
CA GLU A 150 15.37 -9.05 7.45
C GLU A 150 14.27 -8.15 6.88
N THR A 151 13.01 -8.51 7.09
CA THR A 151 11.85 -7.72 6.67
C THR A 151 11.78 -6.41 7.44
N GLN A 152 12.05 -6.42 8.75
CA GLN A 152 12.14 -5.20 9.56
C GLN A 152 13.20 -4.25 9.04
N ALA A 153 14.42 -4.74 8.81
CA ALA A 153 15.52 -3.93 8.29
C ALA A 153 15.19 -3.31 6.93
N ALA A 154 14.56 -4.06 6.04
CA ALA A 154 14.14 -3.56 4.73
C ALA A 154 13.01 -2.53 4.80
N ILE A 155 12.02 -2.71 5.70
CA ILE A 155 10.98 -1.72 5.97
C ILE A 155 11.60 -0.43 6.51
N VAL A 156 12.54 -0.53 7.47
CA VAL A 156 13.24 0.63 8.02
C VAL A 156 14.05 1.35 6.93
N ALA A 157 14.74 0.62 6.05
CA ALA A 157 15.46 1.20 4.92
C ALA A 157 14.51 1.98 3.99
N HIS A 158 13.33 1.42 3.68
CA HIS A 158 12.31 2.12 2.90
C HIS A 158 11.77 3.38 3.60
N ILE A 159 11.61 3.35 4.92
CA ILE A 159 11.18 4.53 5.70
C ILE A 159 12.25 5.63 5.66
N GLN A 160 13.53 5.25 5.73
CA GLN A 160 14.66 6.17 5.65
C GLN A 160 14.82 6.77 4.25
N GLU A 161 14.68 5.96 3.20
CA GLU A 161 14.80 6.37 1.80
C GLU A 161 13.75 7.42 1.42
N VAL A 162 12.51 7.25 1.88
CA VAL A 162 11.40 8.18 1.58
C VAL A 162 11.41 9.40 2.53
N GLY A 163 12.37 9.48 3.45
CA GLY A 163 12.56 10.66 4.30
C GLY A 163 11.50 10.83 5.39
N PHE A 164 10.76 9.78 5.75
CA PHE A 164 9.77 9.79 6.86
C PHE A 164 10.43 9.99 8.23
N THR A 165 11.76 9.95 8.30
CA THR A 165 12.60 10.03 9.49
C THR A 165 12.63 11.37 10.21
N ARG A 166 12.01 12.43 9.68
CA ARG A 166 11.93 13.71 10.42
C ARG A 166 10.92 13.72 11.57
N CYS A 167 9.99 12.78 11.66
CA CYS A 167 8.97 12.74 12.72
C CYS A 167 8.88 11.42 13.53
N CYS A 168 9.49 10.31 13.10
CA CYS A 168 9.29 9.01 13.77
C CYS A 168 10.25 8.68 14.94
N PHE A 169 11.45 9.26 15.00
CA PHE A 169 12.52 8.85 15.94
C PHE A 169 12.93 9.92 16.96
N ARG A 170 12.02 10.82 17.33
CA ARG A 170 12.24 11.71 18.48
C ARG A 170 11.18 11.50 19.55
#